data_AF-A0A402A300-F1
#
_entry.id   AF-A0A402A300-F1
#
_cell.length_a   1.000
_cell.length_b   1.000
_cell.length_c   1.000
_cell.angle_alpha   90.00
_cell.angle_beta   90.00
_cell.angle_gamma   90.00
#
_symmetry.space_group_name_H-M   'P 1'
#
loop_
_entity.id
_entity.type
_entity.pdbx_description
1 polymer ?
#
loop_
_entity_poly.entity_id
_entity_poly.type
_entity_poly.pdbx_seq_one_letter_code
_entity_poly.pdbx_strand_id
1 'polypeptide(L)' 'MYRAARLLKNNVEMEKIAELVGYESEVAFRKAFKREVGIPPARYQKLEASSLPITL' A
#
# COMPACT_ATOMS: atom_id res chain seq x y z
N MET A 1 3.80 -7.58 -5.33
CA MET A 1 3.69 -6.37 -4.47
C MET A 1 4.09 -5.04 -5.11
N TYR A 2 5.00 -4.98 -6.08
CA TYR A 2 5.42 -3.71 -6.71
C TYR A 2 4.26 -2.83 -7.25
N ARG A 3 3.24 -3.44 -7.87
CA ARG A 3 2.02 -2.73 -8.31
C ARG A 3 1.22 -2.14 -7.14
N ALA A 4 1.13 -2.83 -6.01
CA ALA A 4 0.41 -2.35 -4.83
C ALA A 4 1.09 -1.12 -4.21
N ALA A 5 2.42 -1.11 -4.14
CA ALA A 5 3.18 0.04 -3.65
C ALA A 5 2.91 1.32 -4.46
N ARG A 6 2.74 1.20 -5.79
CA ARG A 6 2.39 2.32 -6.65
C ARG A 6 0.96 2.83 -6.42
N LEU A 7 0.00 1.93 -6.22
CA LEU A 7 -1.39 2.30 -5.94
C LEU A 7 -1.54 2.97 -4.57
N LEU A 8 -0.75 2.54 -3.58
CA LEU A 8 -0.73 3.14 -2.25
C LEU A 8 -0.32 4.62 -2.28
N LYS A 9 0.51 5.06 -3.23
CA LYS A 9 0.88 6.48 -3.39
C LYS A 9 -0.27 7.38 -3.82
N ASN A 10 -1.29 6.82 -4.48
CA ASN A 10 -2.40 7.58 -5.04
C ASN A 10 -3.62 7.66 -4.10
N ASN A 11 -3.47 7.29 -2.82
CA ASN A 11 -4.56 7.24 -1.83
C ASN A 11 -5.79 6.41 -2.28
N VAL A 12 -5.57 5.38 -3.08
CA VAL A 12 -6.63 4.43 -3.46
C VAL A 12 -7.08 3.66 -2.23
N GLU A 13 -8.39 3.41 -2.12
CA GLU A 13 -8.96 2.61 -1.03
C GLU A 13 -8.34 1.22 -0.95
N MET A 14 -8.12 0.75 0.28
CA MET A 14 -7.32 -0.46 0.51
C MET A 14 -7.99 -1.73 -0.03
N GLU A 15 -9.31 -1.80 0.04
CA GLU A 15 -10.13 -2.84 -0.58
C GLU A 15 -9.95 -2.85 -2.10
N LYS A 16 -9.96 -1.68 -2.74
CA LYS A 16 -9.76 -1.59 -4.19
C LYS A 16 -8.35 -2.01 -4.60
N ILE A 17 -7.34 -1.67 -3.81
CA ILE A 17 -5.96 -2.13 -4.05
C ILE A 17 -5.88 -3.65 -3.95
N ALA A 18 -6.57 -4.27 -2.98
CA ALA A 18 -6.61 -5.72 -2.82
C ALA A 18 -7.20 -6.39 -4.06
N GLU A 19 -8.35 -5.91 -4.56
CA GLU A 19 -8.95 -6.41 -5.81
C GLU A 19 -8.00 -6.30 -7.00
N LEU A 20 -7.40 -5.11 -7.20
CA LEU A 20 -6.51 -4.82 -8.34
C LEU A 20 -5.24 -5.67 -8.37
N VAL A 21 -4.82 -6.18 -7.21
CA VAL A 21 -3.63 -7.03 -7.09
C VAL A 21 -3.98 -8.51 -6.86
N GLY A 22 -5.25 -8.88 -7.03
CA GLY A 22 -5.72 -10.27 -7.08
C GLY A 22 -6.02 -10.90 -5.72
N TYR A 23 -6.29 -10.11 -4.69
CA TYR A 23 -6.68 -10.60 -3.38
C TYR A 23 -8.19 -10.45 -3.17
N GLU A 24 -8.80 -11.50 -2.66
CA GLU A 24 -10.25 -11.57 -2.37
C GLU A 24 -10.67 -10.70 -1.17
N SER A 25 -9.71 -10.21 -0.38
CA SER A 25 -10.00 -9.30 0.74
C SER A 25 -8.82 -8.39 1.07
N GLU A 26 -9.14 -7.21 1.61
CA GLU A 26 -8.17 -6.31 2.21
C GLU A 26 -7.29 -7.02 3.25
N VAL A 27 -7.88 -7.89 4.07
CA VAL A 27 -7.15 -8.60 5.13
C VAL A 27 -6.09 -9.53 4.56
N ALA A 28 -6.42 -10.29 3.51
CA ALA A 28 -5.47 -11.17 2.82
C ALA A 28 -4.31 -10.35 2.20
N PHE A 29 -4.65 -9.24 1.54
CA PHE A 29 -3.66 -8.32 1.00
C PHE A 29 -2.74 -7.76 2.09
N ARG A 30 -3.28 -7.24 3.21
CA ARG A 30 -2.48 -6.65 4.30
C ARG A 30 -1.49 -7.64 4.91
N LYS A 31 -1.91 -8.90 5.08
CA LYS A 31 -1.04 -9.99 5.56
C LYS A 31 0.08 -10.27 4.58
N ALA A 32 -0.25 -10.45 3.30
CA ALA A 32 0.74 -10.73 2.26
C ALA A 32 1.72 -9.56 2.08
N PHE A 33 1.23 -8.33 2.03
CA PHE A 33 2.05 -7.13 1.92
C PHE A 33 3.01 -6.99 3.09
N LYS A 34 2.54 -7.16 4.33
CA LYS A 34 3.42 -7.12 5.51
C LYS A 34 4.48 -8.22 5.46
N ARG A 35 4.13 -9.42 5.01
CA ARG A 35 5.08 -10.55 4.88
C ARG A 35 6.18 -10.25 3.86
N GLU A 36 5.83 -9.64 2.73
CA GLU A 36 6.79 -9.35 1.65
C GLU A 36 7.58 -8.04 1.86
N VAL A 37 6.95 -6.99 2.39
CA VAL A 37 7.52 -5.63 2.52
C VAL A 37 8.01 -5.34 3.94
N GLY A 38 7.65 -6.18 4.92
CA GLY A 38 8.05 -6.05 6.33
C GLY A 38 7.19 -5.10 7.17
N ILE A 39 6.43 -4.19 6.54
CA ILE A 39 5.52 -3.26 7.23
C ILE A 39 4.11 -3.28 6.64
N PRO A 40 3.06 -2.94 7.42
CA PRO A 40 1.70 -2.84 6.90
C PRO A 40 1.56 -1.74 5.83
N PRO A 41 0.68 -1.93 4.83
CA PRO A 41 0.50 -1.00 3.72
C PRO A 41 0.06 0.41 4.16
N ALA A 42 -0.77 0.53 5.20
CA ALA A 42 -1.14 1.84 5.76
C ALA A 42 0.05 2.61 6.36
N ARG A 43 1.02 1.90 6.97
CA ARG A 43 2.26 2.53 7.47
C ARG A 43 3.18 2.90 6.31
N TYR A 44 3.27 2.04 5.30
CA TYR A 44 4.01 2.32 4.07
C TYR A 44 3.49 3.59 3.38
N GLN A 45 2.16 3.74 3.24
CA GLN A 45 1.53 4.92 2.67
C GLN A 45 1.88 6.21 3.43
N LYS A 46 1.85 6.18 4.78
CA LYS A 46 2.24 7.34 5.60
C LYS A 46 3.71 7.72 5.43
N LEU A 47 4.61 6.73 5.35
CA LEU A 47 6.04 6.96 5.13
C LEU A 47 6.31 7.58 3.75
N GLU A 48 5.66 7.07 2.71
CA GLU A 48 5.75 7.64 1.35
C GLU A 48 5.15 9.06 1.28
N ALA A 49 4.04 9.33 1.96
CA ALA A 49 3.48 10.67 2.04
C ALA A 49 4.40 11.66 2.79
N SER A 50 5.10 11.19 3.83
CA SER A 50 6.05 12.01 4.60
C SER A 50 7.41 12.20 3.93
N SER A 51 7.74 11.41 2.91
CA SER A 51 9.00 11.50 2.15
C SER A 51 8.88 12.33 0.87
N LEU A 52 7.71 12.90 0.59
CA LEU A 52 7.58 13.97 -0.39
C LEU A 52 8.31 15.22 0.16
N PRO A 53 9.29 15.79 -0.58
CA PRO A 53 9.95 17.01 -0.15
C PRO A 53 8.91 18.13 -0.07
N ILE A 54 8.90 18.82 1.07
CA ILE A 54 8.42 20.21 1.13
C ILE A 54 9.25 20.95 0.09
N THR A 55 8.69 21.15 -1.10
CA THR A 55 9.35 21.96 -2.12
C THR A 55 9.09 23.41 -1.73
N LEU A 56 10.15 24.09 -1.33
CA LEU A 56 10.27 25.54 -1.22
C LEU A 56 9.98 26.21 -2.57
#